data_AF-A0A2J6T5Q2-F1
#
_entry.id   AF-A0A2J6T5Q2-F1
#
_cell.length_a   1.000
_cell.length_b   1.000
_cell.length_c   1.000
_cell.angle_alpha   90.00
_cell.angle_beta   90.00
_cell.angle_gamma   90.00
#
_symmetry.space_group_name_H-M   'P 1'
#
loop_
_entity.id
_entity.type
_entity.pdbx_description
1 polymer ?
#
loop_
_entity_poly.entity_id
_entity_poly.type
_entity_poly.pdbx_seq_one_letter_code
_entity_poly.pdbx_strand_id
1 'polypeptide(L)'
;MALKISHNVWWRKAYQAAGFRKGYNFPLFIIFAGSMLGFSLARISYLNIGGNASSSYKKGAAPGEWYWYREGLARVGISIHLGCIIPAGVLMVWQFVPVIRHKFILLHRINGYIVIVLVMISNTGAFLIIRRSFGGTLPTQAAMGLLIILSTISIAMAYYNIKRLQIEQHRAWMLRAMFYLGVIITTRIIMVIAAQVSTAVGKYYVPMICDEIVFVQDSLTQNNTMYPQCSIANMSVDGMIAVAANFGSDRKEQLQASLELNFGMAAWLSIFLHTIGVEIYLNLTPAEGERLRRVSYAKQLEAGMRNPGSAGLTVDRWGDADEWIVPAEDT
;
A
#
# COMPACT_ATOMS: atom_id res chain seq x y z
N MET A 1 5.54 -39.93 -17.99
CA MET A 1 4.27 -39.63 -17.29
C MET A 1 4.38 -39.54 -15.77
N ALA A 2 5.57 -39.68 -15.15
CA ALA A 2 5.76 -39.64 -13.69
C ALA A 2 5.98 -38.23 -13.09
N LEU A 3 6.28 -37.20 -13.91
CA LEU A 3 6.57 -35.85 -13.44
C LEU A 3 5.32 -35.01 -13.05
N LYS A 4 4.12 -35.39 -13.50
CA LYS A 4 2.87 -34.65 -13.17
C LYS A 4 2.29 -35.02 -11.79
N ILE A 5 2.70 -36.14 -11.19
CA ILE A 5 2.15 -36.64 -9.92
C ILE A 5 2.93 -36.07 -8.72
N SER A 6 4.26 -35.88 -8.81
CA SER A 6 5.07 -35.40 -7.68
C SER A 6 4.85 -33.92 -7.35
N HIS A 7 4.64 -33.08 -8.37
CA HIS A 7 4.37 -31.65 -8.19
C HIS A 7 3.12 -31.40 -7.34
N ASN A 8 2.09 -32.24 -7.52
CA ASN A 8 0.84 -32.16 -6.75
C ASN A 8 1.00 -32.54 -5.27
N VAL A 9 1.93 -33.44 -4.93
CA VAL A 9 2.14 -33.87 -3.53
C VAL A 9 2.92 -32.81 -2.75
N TRP A 10 4.00 -32.28 -3.31
CA TRP A 10 4.80 -31.23 -2.67
C TRP A 10 3.99 -29.93 -2.51
N TRP A 11 3.26 -29.53 -3.56
CA TRP A 11 2.37 -28.38 -3.51
C TRP A 11 1.28 -28.54 -2.45
N ARG A 12 0.67 -29.73 -2.37
CA ARG A 12 -0.33 -30.05 -1.36
C ARG A 12 0.23 -30.01 0.05
N LYS A 13 1.42 -30.56 0.27
CA LYS A 13 2.11 -30.48 1.57
C LYS A 13 2.41 -29.03 1.96
N ALA A 14 2.89 -28.20 1.02
CA ALA A 14 3.24 -26.81 1.28
C ALA A 14 2.03 -25.96 1.72
N TYR A 15 0.93 -25.98 0.96
CA TYR A 15 -0.24 -25.17 1.32
C TYR A 15 -0.95 -25.70 2.57
N GLN A 16 -0.96 -27.02 2.79
CA GLN A 16 -1.53 -27.63 4.01
C GLN A 16 -0.70 -27.30 5.25
N ALA A 17 0.63 -27.29 5.14
CA ALA A 17 1.53 -26.90 6.23
C ALA A 17 1.32 -25.43 6.64
N ALA A 18 1.00 -24.55 5.68
CA ALA A 18 0.61 -23.17 5.96
C ALA A 18 -0.85 -23.03 6.46
N GLY A 19 -1.64 -24.11 6.39
CA GLY A 19 -3.02 -24.17 6.90
C GLY A 19 -4.10 -23.80 5.91
N PHE A 20 -3.77 -23.62 4.63
CA PHE A 20 -4.77 -23.35 3.60
C PHE A 20 -5.59 -24.61 3.33
N ARG A 21 -6.92 -24.49 3.39
CA ARG A 21 -7.85 -25.60 3.07
C ARG A 21 -8.05 -25.77 1.56
N LYS A 22 -8.05 -24.66 0.81
CA LYS A 22 -8.26 -24.62 -0.64
C LYS A 22 -6.97 -24.23 -1.35
N GLY A 23 -6.55 -25.00 -2.36
CA GLY A 23 -5.27 -24.83 -3.04
C GLY A 23 -5.10 -23.49 -3.74
N TYR A 24 -6.19 -22.88 -4.26
CA TYR A 24 -6.13 -21.58 -4.94
C TYR A 24 -5.83 -20.40 -4.02
N ASN A 25 -6.08 -20.53 -2.70
CA ASN A 25 -5.76 -19.45 -1.75
C ASN A 25 -4.25 -19.27 -1.56
N PHE A 26 -3.46 -20.31 -1.80
CA PHE A 26 -2.02 -20.26 -1.58
C PHE A 26 -1.27 -19.45 -2.65
N PRO A 27 -1.54 -19.60 -3.97
CA PRO A 27 -1.06 -18.67 -4.99
C PRO A 27 -1.48 -17.23 -4.72
N LEU A 28 -2.74 -16.98 -4.33
CA LEU A 28 -3.21 -15.63 -4.02
C LEU A 28 -2.42 -15.04 -2.84
N PHE A 29 -2.16 -15.82 -1.80
CA PHE A 29 -1.31 -15.40 -0.70
C PHE A 29 0.11 -15.05 -1.17
N ILE A 30 0.74 -15.88 -2.00
CA ILE A 30 2.09 -15.60 -2.54
C ILE A 30 2.07 -14.32 -3.38
N ILE A 31 1.07 -14.13 -4.24
CA ILE A 31 0.97 -12.95 -5.10
C ILE A 31 0.77 -11.68 -4.26
N PHE A 32 -0.21 -11.65 -3.36
CA PHE A 32 -0.54 -10.42 -2.63
C PHE A 32 0.35 -10.20 -1.40
N ALA A 33 0.40 -11.16 -0.49
CA ALA A 33 1.21 -11.04 0.72
C ALA A 33 2.71 -11.19 0.41
N GLY A 34 3.09 -12.11 -0.49
CA GLY A 34 4.48 -12.25 -0.91
C GLY A 34 5.02 -11.02 -1.63
N SER A 35 4.22 -10.35 -2.48
CA SER A 35 4.64 -9.06 -3.08
C SER A 35 4.83 -7.97 -2.03
N MET A 36 3.95 -7.90 -1.02
CA MET A 36 4.11 -6.95 0.09
C MET A 36 5.40 -7.21 0.88
N LEU A 37 5.69 -8.47 1.20
CA LEU A 37 6.93 -8.85 1.86
C LEU A 37 8.15 -8.51 1.02
N GLY A 38 8.14 -8.90 -0.26
CA GLY A 38 9.22 -8.63 -1.20
C GLY A 38 9.49 -7.13 -1.36
N PHE A 39 8.43 -6.33 -1.51
CA PHE A 39 8.55 -4.87 -1.58
C PHE A 39 9.13 -4.29 -0.28
N SER A 40 8.64 -4.73 0.88
CA SER A 40 9.11 -4.23 2.19
C SER A 40 10.57 -4.59 2.43
N LEU A 41 10.98 -5.82 2.11
CA LEU A 41 12.37 -6.26 2.23
C LEU A 41 13.29 -5.53 1.24
N ALA A 42 12.85 -5.32 -0.01
CA ALA A 42 13.61 -4.55 -1.00
C ALA A 42 13.80 -3.08 -0.59
N ARG A 43 12.95 -2.55 0.29
CA ARG A 43 13.03 -1.18 0.81
C ARG A 43 13.57 -1.08 2.23
N ILE A 44 14.00 -2.17 2.86
CA ILE A 44 14.47 -2.15 4.25
C ILE A 44 15.68 -1.22 4.45
N SER A 45 16.55 -1.10 3.45
CA SER A 45 17.71 -0.20 3.49
C SER A 45 17.32 1.28 3.52
N TYR A 46 16.09 1.63 3.10
CA TYR A 46 15.59 3.00 3.16
C TYR A 46 15.29 3.46 4.58
N LEU A 47 15.31 2.58 5.60
CA LEU A 47 15.32 2.99 7.00
C LEU A 47 16.56 3.82 7.34
N ASN A 48 17.67 3.62 6.61
CA ASN A 48 18.80 4.54 6.65
C ASN A 48 18.50 5.77 5.80
N ILE A 49 17.75 6.73 6.35
CA ILE A 49 17.16 7.77 5.50
C ILE A 49 18.19 8.79 5.01
N GLY A 50 19.04 9.28 5.91
CA GLY A 50 20.03 10.34 5.61
C GLY A 50 21.45 9.84 5.40
N GLY A 51 21.67 8.52 5.48
CA GLY A 51 23.01 7.94 5.39
C GLY A 51 23.63 8.03 4.01
N ASN A 52 24.90 7.68 3.93
CA ASN A 52 25.70 7.77 2.70
C ASN A 52 25.84 6.43 1.96
N ALA A 53 25.24 5.35 2.47
CA ALA A 53 25.22 4.06 1.78
C ALA A 53 24.50 4.18 0.43
N SER A 54 24.96 3.46 -0.59
CA SER A 54 24.33 3.46 -1.92
C SER A 54 22.86 3.00 -1.88
N SER A 55 22.51 2.14 -0.93
CA SER A 55 21.16 1.63 -0.70
C SER A 55 20.30 2.50 0.23
N SER A 56 20.85 3.59 0.79
CA SER A 56 20.11 4.52 1.65
C SER A 56 18.95 5.19 0.90
N TYR A 57 17.98 5.73 1.63
CA TYR A 57 16.90 6.50 1.01
C TYR A 57 17.44 7.71 0.24
N LYS A 58 18.32 8.51 0.88
CA LYS A 58 18.97 9.69 0.27
C LYS A 58 19.57 9.42 -1.11
N LYS A 59 20.20 8.25 -1.30
CA LYS A 59 20.86 7.88 -2.56
C LYS A 59 19.96 7.09 -3.51
N GLY A 60 19.01 6.31 -2.98
CA GLY A 60 18.20 5.38 -3.75
C GLY A 60 16.79 5.86 -4.09
N ALA A 61 16.30 6.94 -3.48
CA ALA A 61 14.99 7.53 -3.79
C ALA A 61 14.94 8.05 -5.24
N ALA A 62 13.74 8.33 -5.74
CA ALA A 62 13.60 9.00 -7.03
C ALA A 62 14.34 10.36 -6.99
N PRO A 63 14.95 10.79 -8.11
CA PRO A 63 15.62 12.09 -8.13
C PRO A 63 14.63 13.21 -7.75
N GLY A 64 15.11 14.24 -7.05
CA GLY A 64 14.28 15.33 -6.51
C GLY A 64 13.71 15.08 -5.12
N GLU A 65 13.29 13.85 -4.79
CA GLU A 65 12.65 13.56 -3.48
C GLU A 65 13.53 13.98 -2.29
N TRP A 66 14.85 13.75 -2.38
CA TRP A 66 15.78 14.10 -1.31
C TRP A 66 15.94 15.61 -1.12
N TYR A 67 15.75 16.42 -2.17
CA TYR A 67 15.77 17.89 -2.06
C TYR A 67 14.72 18.34 -1.03
N TRP A 68 13.51 17.79 -1.12
CA TRP A 68 12.39 18.12 -0.24
C TRP A 68 12.47 17.44 1.13
N TYR A 69 13.01 16.22 1.22
CA TYR A 69 12.96 15.40 2.44
C TYR A 69 14.21 15.44 3.30
N ARG A 70 15.22 16.25 2.94
CA ARG A 70 16.44 16.39 3.76
C ARG A 70 16.21 17.10 5.09
N GLU A 71 15.20 17.97 5.17
CA GLU A 71 14.97 18.83 6.34
C GLU A 71 13.48 19.10 6.64
N GLY A 72 13.24 19.81 7.75
CA GLY A 72 11.91 20.26 8.16
C GLY A 72 10.88 19.15 8.41
N LEU A 73 9.61 19.48 8.24
CA LEU A 73 8.49 18.55 8.46
C LEU A 73 8.52 17.36 7.51
N ALA A 74 9.03 17.55 6.29
CA ALA A 74 9.07 16.48 5.31
C ALA A 74 10.12 15.42 5.68
N ARG A 75 11.25 15.81 6.27
CA ARG A 75 12.23 14.89 6.87
C ARG A 75 11.63 14.04 8.00
N VAL A 76 10.84 14.67 8.87
CA VAL A 76 10.13 13.96 9.95
C VAL A 76 9.09 13.01 9.35
N GLY A 77 8.29 13.49 8.41
CA GLY A 77 7.25 12.73 7.74
C GLY A 77 7.77 11.46 7.06
N ILE A 78 8.85 11.57 6.27
CA ILE A 78 9.44 10.38 5.61
C ILE A 78 10.04 9.40 6.63
N SER A 79 10.59 9.91 7.74
CA SER A 79 11.13 9.09 8.82
C SER A 79 10.06 8.27 9.52
N ILE A 80 8.97 8.92 9.89
CA ILE A 80 7.81 8.27 10.50
C ILE A 80 7.20 7.27 9.49
N HIS A 81 7.00 7.70 8.25
CA HIS A 81 6.36 6.89 7.22
C HIS A 81 7.11 5.58 6.98
N LEU A 82 8.41 5.67 6.63
CA LEU A 82 9.24 4.50 6.33
C LEU A 82 9.52 3.66 7.57
N GLY A 83 9.82 4.31 8.71
CA GLY A 83 10.07 3.65 9.99
C GLY A 83 8.90 2.79 10.47
N CYS A 84 7.67 3.11 10.06
CA CYS A 84 6.48 2.35 10.46
C CYS A 84 5.96 1.42 9.34
N ILE A 85 5.90 1.88 8.08
CA ILE A 85 5.28 1.09 7.00
C ILE A 85 6.11 -0.11 6.59
N ILE A 86 7.44 0.01 6.60
CA ILE A 86 8.33 -1.09 6.20
C ILE A 86 8.21 -2.25 7.20
N PRO A 87 8.37 -2.03 8.52
CA PRO A 87 8.11 -3.09 9.50
C PRO A 87 6.66 -3.61 9.44
N ALA A 88 5.67 -2.72 9.26
CA ALA A 88 4.28 -3.15 9.13
C ALA A 88 4.08 -4.11 7.95
N GLY A 89 4.64 -3.80 6.77
CA GLY A 89 4.53 -4.64 5.58
C GLY A 89 5.17 -6.03 5.76
N VAL A 90 6.30 -6.13 6.47
CA VAL A 90 6.91 -7.42 6.84
C VAL A 90 6.01 -8.19 7.82
N LEU A 91 5.48 -7.52 8.85
CA LEU A 91 4.67 -8.14 9.90
C LEU A 91 3.26 -8.55 9.41
N MET A 92 2.74 -7.85 8.41
CA MET A 92 1.39 -8.03 7.88
C MET A 92 1.19 -9.38 7.22
N VAL A 93 2.22 -9.93 6.58
CA VAL A 93 2.13 -11.23 5.89
C VAL A 93 1.71 -12.35 6.83
N TRP A 94 2.20 -12.30 8.08
CA TRP A 94 1.85 -13.29 9.11
C TRP A 94 0.38 -13.22 9.54
N GLN A 95 -0.30 -12.10 9.34
CA GLN A 95 -1.74 -11.97 9.62
C GLN A 95 -2.59 -12.86 8.71
N PHE A 96 -2.09 -13.17 7.51
CA PHE A 96 -2.80 -13.93 6.48
C PHE A 96 -2.39 -15.40 6.41
N VAL A 97 -1.51 -15.88 7.29
CA VAL A 97 -1.13 -17.30 7.39
C VAL A 97 -2.15 -18.06 8.25
N PRO A 98 -2.97 -18.97 7.70
CA PRO A 98 -4.05 -19.62 8.43
C PRO A 98 -3.61 -20.38 9.68
N VAL A 99 -2.47 -21.09 9.65
CA VAL A 99 -1.95 -21.82 10.82
C VAL A 99 -1.77 -20.91 12.03
N ILE A 100 -1.32 -19.67 11.83
CA ILE A 100 -1.12 -18.72 12.92
C ILE A 100 -2.45 -18.40 13.59
N ARG A 101 -3.51 -18.19 12.81
CA ARG A 101 -4.84 -17.91 13.37
C ARG A 101 -5.49 -19.12 14.03
N HIS A 102 -5.24 -20.32 13.52
CA HIS A 102 -5.82 -21.56 14.06
C HIS A 102 -5.11 -22.08 15.31
N LYS A 103 -3.78 -21.96 15.38
CA LYS A 103 -2.96 -22.55 16.47
C LYS A 103 -2.33 -21.51 17.38
N PHE A 104 -2.03 -20.31 16.89
CA PHE A 104 -1.25 -19.28 17.59
C PHE A 104 -2.04 -17.95 17.67
N ILE A 105 -3.28 -18.02 18.18
CA ILE A 105 -4.19 -16.87 18.18
C ILE A 105 -3.66 -15.66 18.97
N LEU A 106 -2.91 -15.89 20.04
CA LEU A 106 -2.29 -14.81 20.81
C LEU A 106 -1.27 -14.03 19.96
N LEU A 107 -0.45 -14.74 19.19
CA LEU A 107 0.52 -14.14 18.27
C LEU A 107 -0.19 -13.35 17.17
N HIS A 108 -1.27 -13.90 16.59
CA HIS A 108 -2.10 -13.18 15.61
C HIS A 108 -2.61 -11.85 16.18
N ARG A 109 -3.14 -11.87 17.41
CA ARG A 109 -3.69 -10.68 18.08
C ARG A 109 -2.62 -9.64 18.36
N ILE A 110 -1.53 -10.01 19.02
CA ILE A 110 -0.44 -9.07 19.37
C ILE A 110 0.14 -8.45 18.10
N ASN A 111 0.48 -9.28 17.12
CA ASN A 111 0.99 -8.80 15.84
C ASN A 111 -0.03 -7.90 15.12
N GLY A 112 -1.34 -8.21 15.22
CA GLY A 112 -2.41 -7.41 14.63
C GLY A 112 -2.48 -6.00 15.22
N TYR A 113 -2.37 -5.87 16.55
CA TYR A 113 -2.30 -4.57 17.21
C TYR A 113 -1.07 -3.76 16.80
N ILE A 114 0.10 -4.42 16.72
CA ILE A 114 1.35 -3.78 16.29
C ILE A 114 1.19 -3.25 14.86
N VAL A 115 0.69 -4.07 13.94
CA VAL A 115 0.46 -3.66 12.53
C VAL A 115 -0.51 -2.49 12.45
N ILE A 116 -1.63 -2.52 13.18
CA ILE A 116 -2.61 -1.41 13.21
C ILE A 116 -1.92 -0.11 13.65
N VAL A 117 -1.19 -0.13 14.76
CA VAL A 117 -0.52 1.06 15.29
C VAL A 117 0.52 1.59 14.29
N LEU A 118 1.34 0.71 13.73
CA LEU A 118 2.36 1.10 12.74
C LEU A 118 1.74 1.73 11.49
N VAL A 119 0.67 1.14 10.95
CA VAL A 119 0.00 1.70 9.76
C VAL A 119 -0.61 3.06 10.07
N MET A 120 -1.26 3.22 11.22
CA MET A 120 -1.87 4.50 11.61
C MET A 120 -0.83 5.61 11.78
N ILE A 121 0.29 5.32 12.46
CA ILE A 121 1.41 6.27 12.59
C ILE A 121 2.04 6.56 11.22
N SER A 122 2.19 5.54 10.38
CA SER A 122 2.74 5.70 9.04
C SER A 122 1.87 6.60 8.15
N ASN A 123 0.55 6.50 8.24
CA ASN A 123 -0.39 7.35 7.51
C ASN A 123 -0.21 8.83 7.88
N THR A 124 0.07 9.15 9.14
CA THR A 124 0.44 10.52 9.56
C THR A 124 1.73 10.97 8.89
N GLY A 125 2.75 10.10 8.85
CA GLY A 125 4.00 10.39 8.14
C GLY A 125 3.79 10.63 6.63
N ALA A 126 2.96 9.80 5.99
CA ALA A 126 2.60 9.93 4.58
C ALA A 126 1.89 11.26 4.29
N PHE A 127 0.95 11.65 5.16
CA PHE A 127 0.23 12.92 5.03
C PHE A 127 1.17 14.14 5.07
N LEU A 128 2.24 14.08 5.88
CA LEU A 128 3.21 15.17 5.97
C LEU A 128 4.07 15.34 4.71
N ILE A 129 4.27 14.28 3.92
CA ILE A 129 5.15 14.30 2.73
C ILE A 129 4.40 14.40 1.40
N ILE A 130 3.10 14.10 1.39
CA ILE A 130 2.27 13.99 0.19
C ILE A 130 2.33 15.21 -0.76
N ARG A 131 2.51 16.41 -0.20
CA ARG A 131 2.59 17.67 -0.96
C ARG A 131 3.87 17.78 -1.79
N ARG A 132 4.84 16.91 -1.58
CA ARG A 132 6.13 16.87 -2.30
C ARG A 132 6.41 15.53 -2.96
N SER A 133 5.69 14.46 -2.58
CA SER A 133 5.87 13.13 -3.17
C SER A 133 5.59 13.14 -4.66
N PHE A 134 6.60 12.81 -5.45
CA PHE A 134 6.57 12.74 -6.91
C PHE A 134 5.93 14.00 -7.51
N GLY A 135 6.50 15.17 -7.20
CA GLY A 135 6.04 16.49 -7.63
C GLY A 135 4.84 17.03 -6.85
N GLY A 136 4.14 16.19 -6.10
CA GLY A 136 3.08 16.62 -5.18
C GLY A 136 1.91 17.35 -5.85
N THR A 137 1.64 17.04 -7.12
CA THR A 137 0.53 17.64 -7.86
C THR A 137 -0.82 17.33 -7.21
N LEU A 138 -1.86 18.12 -7.52
CA LEU A 138 -3.20 17.89 -6.96
C LEU A 138 -3.72 16.46 -7.21
N PRO A 139 -3.53 15.83 -8.39
CA PRO A 139 -3.87 14.42 -8.58
C PRO A 139 -3.15 13.47 -7.61
N THR A 140 -1.85 13.70 -7.36
CA THR A 140 -1.06 12.91 -6.40
C THR A 140 -1.58 13.09 -4.97
N GLN A 141 -1.83 14.34 -4.56
CA GLN A 141 -2.36 14.64 -3.23
C GLN A 141 -3.77 14.06 -3.02
N ALA A 142 -4.65 14.17 -4.02
CA ALA A 142 -5.99 13.62 -3.94
C ALA A 142 -5.96 12.07 -3.88
N ALA A 143 -5.16 11.41 -4.73
CA ALA A 143 -5.06 9.95 -4.73
C ALA A 143 -4.49 9.41 -3.42
N MET A 144 -3.35 9.95 -2.97
CA MET A 144 -2.71 9.47 -1.73
C MET A 144 -3.52 9.87 -0.48
N GLY A 145 -4.19 11.02 -0.49
CA GLY A 145 -5.11 11.42 0.58
C GLY A 145 -6.31 10.48 0.68
N LEU A 146 -6.93 10.13 -0.45
CA LEU A 146 -7.98 9.13 -0.52
C LEU A 146 -7.48 7.76 -0.01
N LEU A 147 -6.27 7.36 -0.39
CA LEU A 147 -5.68 6.10 0.07
C LEU A 147 -5.50 6.03 1.59
N ILE A 148 -5.05 7.14 2.20
CA ILE A 148 -4.95 7.28 3.66
C ILE A 148 -6.33 7.14 4.31
N ILE A 149 -7.36 7.78 3.75
CA ILE A 149 -8.74 7.70 4.25
C ILE A 149 -9.27 6.27 4.15
N LEU A 150 -9.17 5.64 2.98
CA LEU A 150 -9.66 4.29 2.72
C LEU A 150 -9.00 3.25 3.64
N SER A 151 -7.67 3.31 3.80
CA SER A 151 -6.94 2.40 4.69
C SER A 151 -7.28 2.63 6.16
N THR A 152 -7.38 3.89 6.58
CA THR A 152 -7.72 4.27 7.96
C THR A 152 -9.14 3.83 8.34
N ILE A 153 -10.13 4.13 7.49
CA ILE A 153 -11.52 3.70 7.70
C ILE A 153 -11.59 2.18 7.74
N SER A 154 -10.91 1.49 6.82
CA SER A 154 -10.92 0.02 6.80
C SER A 154 -10.37 -0.58 8.09
N ILE A 155 -9.26 -0.03 8.61
CA ILE A 155 -8.68 -0.47 9.89
C ILE A 155 -9.64 -0.17 11.06
N ALA A 156 -10.24 1.03 11.10
CA ALA A 156 -11.18 1.42 12.15
C ALA A 156 -12.42 0.50 12.17
N MET A 157 -13.00 0.22 10.99
CA MET A 157 -14.15 -0.66 10.84
C MET A 157 -13.80 -2.11 11.18
N ALA A 158 -12.62 -2.59 10.77
CA ALA A 158 -12.12 -3.90 11.15
C ALA A 158 -11.94 -4.04 12.68
N TYR A 159 -11.41 -2.99 13.31
CA TYR A 159 -11.20 -2.94 14.75
C TYR A 159 -12.51 -2.90 15.53
N TYR A 160 -13.47 -2.08 15.09
CA TYR A 160 -14.81 -2.04 15.67
C TYR A 160 -15.46 -3.43 15.63
N ASN A 161 -15.47 -4.08 14.47
CA ASN A 161 -16.10 -5.38 14.31
C ASN A 161 -15.47 -6.48 15.16
N ILE A 162 -14.14 -6.54 15.28
CA ILE A 162 -13.52 -7.56 16.13
C ILE A 162 -13.81 -7.34 17.62
N LYS A 163 -13.97 -6.08 18.06
CA LYS A 163 -14.43 -5.78 19.43
C LYS A 163 -15.88 -6.15 19.66
N ARG A 164 -16.70 -6.19 18.61
CA ARG A 164 -18.06 -6.73 18.63
C ARG A 164 -18.11 -8.24 18.38
N LEU A 165 -16.96 -8.94 18.34
CA LEU A 165 -16.84 -10.36 17.98
C LEU A 165 -17.45 -10.71 16.62
N GLN A 166 -17.60 -9.71 15.74
CA GLN A 166 -18.16 -9.85 14.39
C GLN A 166 -17.03 -10.16 13.40
N ILE A 167 -16.62 -11.43 13.38
CA ILE A 167 -15.37 -11.88 12.76
C ILE A 167 -15.42 -11.80 11.24
N GLU A 168 -16.56 -12.07 10.61
CA GLU A 168 -16.72 -12.02 9.16
C GLU A 168 -16.55 -10.59 8.64
N GLN A 169 -17.12 -9.59 9.32
CA GLN A 169 -16.93 -8.18 9.00
C GLN A 169 -15.50 -7.72 9.29
N HIS A 170 -14.92 -8.15 10.41
CA HIS A 170 -13.51 -7.90 10.69
C HIS A 170 -12.61 -8.40 9.54
N ARG A 171 -12.83 -9.64 9.06
CA ARG A 171 -12.10 -10.19 7.91
C ARG A 171 -12.28 -9.33 6.67
N ALA A 172 -13.52 -8.96 6.34
CA ALA A 172 -13.82 -8.19 5.13
C ALA A 172 -13.09 -6.83 5.13
N TRP A 173 -13.15 -6.11 6.25
CA TRP A 173 -12.47 -4.82 6.40
C TRP A 173 -10.95 -4.93 6.48
N MET A 174 -10.39 -5.98 7.10
CA MET A 174 -8.94 -6.22 7.08
C MET A 174 -8.41 -6.55 5.68
N LEU A 175 -9.20 -7.26 4.87
CA LEU A 175 -8.84 -7.53 3.47
C LEU A 175 -8.83 -6.23 2.66
N ARG A 176 -9.84 -5.36 2.82
CA ARG A 176 -9.85 -4.01 2.21
C ARG A 176 -8.60 -3.22 2.59
N ALA A 177 -8.28 -3.16 3.88
CA ALA A 177 -7.07 -2.48 4.35
C ALA A 177 -5.80 -3.03 3.70
N MET A 178 -5.62 -4.36 3.64
CA MET A 178 -4.47 -5.00 3.00
C MET A 178 -4.35 -4.66 1.52
N PHE A 179 -5.46 -4.73 0.78
CA PHE A 179 -5.47 -4.40 -0.65
C PHE A 179 -5.16 -2.92 -0.88
N TYR A 180 -5.71 -2.02 -0.05
CA TYR A 180 -5.38 -0.61 -0.13
C TYR A 180 -3.89 -0.36 0.14
N LEU A 181 -3.29 -0.97 1.15
CA LEU A 181 -1.85 -0.82 1.38
C LEU A 181 -1.01 -1.37 0.22
N GLY A 182 -1.50 -2.39 -0.49
CA GLY A 182 -0.88 -2.91 -1.71
C GLY A 182 -0.88 -1.93 -2.89
N VAL A 183 -1.70 -0.87 -2.88
CA VAL A 183 -1.83 0.11 -4.00
C VAL A 183 -0.48 0.64 -4.42
N ILE A 184 0.42 0.93 -3.48
CA ILE A 184 1.74 1.52 -3.79
C ILE A 184 2.59 0.61 -4.68
N ILE A 185 2.48 -0.72 -4.54
CA ILE A 185 3.22 -1.67 -5.36
C ILE A 185 2.73 -1.59 -6.81
N THR A 186 1.40 -1.66 -6.99
CA THR A 186 0.76 -1.54 -8.31
C THR A 186 1.03 -0.17 -8.94
N THR A 187 0.98 0.91 -8.15
CA THR A 187 1.30 2.27 -8.60
C THR A 187 2.70 2.33 -9.19
N ARG A 188 3.70 1.69 -8.57
CA ARG A 188 5.07 1.69 -9.10
C ARG A 188 5.17 0.96 -10.44
N ILE A 189 4.45 -0.15 -10.61
CA ILE A 189 4.43 -0.91 -11.87
C ILE A 189 3.79 -0.07 -12.98
N ILE A 190 2.60 0.48 -12.75
CA ILE A 190 1.87 1.29 -13.73
C ILE A 190 2.67 2.56 -14.07
N MET A 191 3.25 3.22 -13.07
CA MET A 191 4.07 4.43 -13.26
C MET A 191 5.26 4.19 -14.17
N VAL A 192 6.00 3.08 -14.02
CA VAL A 192 7.16 2.75 -14.87
C VAL A 192 6.72 2.50 -16.31
N ILE A 193 5.63 1.75 -16.52
CA ILE A 193 5.08 1.50 -17.86
C ILE A 193 4.65 2.83 -18.50
N ALA A 194 3.93 3.66 -17.75
CA ALA A 194 3.47 4.96 -18.23
C ALA A 194 4.64 5.91 -18.55
N ALA A 195 5.70 5.90 -17.75
CA ALA A 195 6.92 6.67 -17.98
C ALA A 195 7.64 6.28 -19.28
N GLN A 196 7.65 4.99 -19.64
CA GLN A 196 8.17 4.52 -20.92
C GLN A 196 7.31 5.02 -22.09
N VAL A 197 5.99 4.93 -21.95
CA VAL A 197 5.04 5.41 -22.98
C VAL A 197 5.15 6.91 -23.18
N SER A 198 5.15 7.71 -22.11
CA SER A 198 5.26 9.17 -22.20
C SER A 198 6.59 9.60 -22.82
N THR A 199 7.68 8.87 -22.54
CA THR A 199 8.98 9.07 -23.18
C THR A 199 8.92 8.82 -24.69
N ALA A 200 8.28 7.73 -25.12
CA ALA A 200 8.13 7.41 -26.54
C ALA A 200 7.29 8.45 -27.29
N VAL A 201 6.30 9.08 -26.64
CA VAL A 201 5.52 10.19 -27.20
C VAL A 201 6.36 11.47 -27.32
N GLY A 202 7.22 11.75 -26.33
CA GLY A 202 8.22 12.83 -26.38
C GLY A 202 7.67 14.26 -26.30
N LYS A 203 6.40 14.45 -25.93
CA LYS A 203 5.72 15.77 -25.92
C LYS A 203 5.29 16.25 -24.52
N TYR A 204 5.73 15.54 -23.48
CA TYR A 204 5.32 15.85 -22.11
C TYR A 204 6.41 16.63 -21.36
N TYR A 205 5.97 17.63 -20.60
CA TYR A 205 6.82 18.48 -19.79
C TYR A 205 6.19 18.69 -18.42
N VAL A 206 7.02 18.81 -17.39
CA VAL A 206 6.60 19.09 -16.02
C VAL A 206 7.29 20.38 -15.55
N PRO A 207 6.56 21.32 -14.91
CA PRO A 207 7.18 22.49 -14.30
C PRO A 207 7.98 22.08 -13.06
N MET A 208 9.25 22.50 -13.00
CA MET A 208 10.17 22.26 -11.88
C MET A 208 10.84 23.56 -11.44
N ILE A 209 11.17 23.65 -10.15
CA ILE A 209 11.84 24.82 -9.58
C ILE A 209 13.34 24.74 -9.87
N CYS A 210 13.96 25.87 -10.20
CA CYS A 210 15.39 25.94 -10.52
C CYS A 210 16.31 25.36 -9.45
N ASP A 211 16.05 25.64 -8.18
CA ASP A 211 16.84 25.12 -7.07
C ASP A 211 16.85 23.59 -7.00
N GLU A 212 15.73 22.98 -7.33
CA GLU A 212 15.62 21.52 -7.36
C GLU A 212 16.45 20.94 -8.53
N ILE A 213 16.38 21.56 -9.70
CA ILE A 213 17.18 21.16 -10.88
C ILE A 213 18.68 21.28 -10.56
N VAL A 214 19.10 22.41 -9.97
CA VAL A 214 20.50 22.66 -9.59
C VAL A 214 20.98 21.64 -8.57
N PHE A 215 20.13 21.31 -7.59
CA PHE A 215 20.45 20.30 -6.58
C PHE A 215 20.57 18.89 -7.16
N VAL A 216 19.75 18.54 -8.15
CA VAL A 216 19.67 17.18 -8.69
C VAL A 216 20.82 16.89 -9.67
N GLN A 217 21.23 17.85 -10.50
CA GLN A 217 22.27 17.65 -11.52
C GLN A 217 23.71 17.61 -10.98
N ASP A 218 23.97 17.98 -9.72
CA ASP A 218 25.30 18.02 -9.08
C ASP A 218 26.38 18.87 -9.85
N SER A 219 26.02 19.56 -10.95
CA SER A 219 26.93 20.32 -11.84
C SER A 219 26.32 21.66 -12.27
N LEU A 220 26.97 22.77 -11.89
CA LEU A 220 26.51 24.13 -12.20
C LEU A 220 26.75 24.53 -13.66
N THR A 221 27.84 24.06 -14.28
CA THR A 221 28.20 24.39 -15.67
C THR A 221 27.24 23.77 -16.69
N GLN A 222 26.76 22.55 -16.44
CA GLN A 222 25.77 21.90 -17.30
C GLN A 222 24.40 22.56 -17.17
N ASN A 223 24.03 23.01 -15.97
CA ASN A 223 22.80 23.74 -15.72
C ASN A 223 22.73 25.08 -16.47
N ASN A 224 23.80 25.88 -16.44
CA ASN A 224 23.81 27.21 -17.07
C ASN A 224 23.66 27.19 -18.59
N THR A 225 24.02 26.08 -19.25
CA THR A 225 23.89 25.93 -20.70
C THR A 225 22.51 25.40 -21.11
N MET A 226 21.92 24.48 -20.34
CA MET A 226 20.62 23.88 -20.67
C MET A 226 19.42 24.66 -20.13
N TYR A 227 19.57 25.21 -18.93
CA TYR A 227 18.57 26.00 -18.25
C TYR A 227 19.18 27.37 -17.89
N PRO A 228 19.56 28.20 -18.90
CA PRO A 228 20.17 29.51 -18.64
C PRO A 228 19.29 30.39 -17.75
N GLN A 229 17.97 30.21 -17.81
CA GLN A 229 17.02 30.86 -16.93
C GLN A 229 17.19 30.52 -15.42
N CYS A 230 17.83 29.40 -15.03
CA CYS A 230 18.19 29.11 -13.64
C CYS A 230 19.50 29.77 -13.18
N SER A 231 20.23 30.40 -14.09
CA SER A 231 21.56 30.97 -13.81
C SER A 231 21.52 32.48 -13.52
N ILE A 232 20.37 33.12 -13.68
CA ILE A 232 20.21 34.56 -13.56
C ILE A 232 20.05 34.94 -12.09
N ALA A 233 21.02 35.69 -11.55
CA ALA A 233 21.07 36.17 -10.17
C ALA A 233 19.85 36.97 -9.67
N ASN A 234 18.95 37.37 -10.59
CA ASN A 234 17.75 38.19 -10.34
C ASN A 234 16.42 37.48 -10.63
N MET A 235 16.41 36.23 -11.12
CA MET A 235 15.17 35.44 -11.07
C MET A 235 15.09 34.83 -9.68
N SER A 236 13.98 35.10 -9.00
CA SER A 236 13.67 34.52 -7.69
C SER A 236 13.99 33.03 -7.71
N VAL A 237 14.56 32.57 -6.61
CA VAL A 237 14.82 31.18 -6.21
C VAL A 237 13.61 30.23 -6.49
N ASP A 238 12.42 30.81 -6.70
CA ASP A 238 11.15 30.18 -7.06
C ASP A 238 10.85 30.08 -8.58
N GLY A 239 11.81 30.37 -9.46
CA GLY A 239 11.62 30.29 -10.92
C GLY A 239 11.28 28.88 -11.38
N MET A 240 10.15 28.74 -12.10
CA MET A 240 9.66 27.46 -12.62
C MET A 240 10.03 27.27 -14.10
N ILE A 241 10.47 26.08 -14.47
CA ILE A 241 10.86 25.72 -15.84
C ILE A 241 10.19 24.43 -16.26
N ALA A 242 9.76 24.39 -17.51
CA ALA A 242 9.30 23.17 -18.14
C ALA A 242 10.48 22.21 -18.43
N VAL A 243 10.52 21.08 -17.73
CA VAL A 243 11.49 20.00 -17.93
C VAL A 243 10.81 18.87 -18.71
N ALA A 244 11.47 18.40 -19.77
CA ALA A 244 10.94 17.29 -20.58
C ALA A 244 10.91 15.99 -19.76
N ALA A 245 9.78 15.28 -19.81
CA ALA A 245 9.61 13.98 -19.19
C ALA A 245 10.25 12.87 -20.04
N ASN A 246 11.42 12.38 -19.62
CA ASN A 246 12.14 11.32 -20.32
C ASN A 246 12.76 10.31 -19.34
N PHE A 247 12.20 9.11 -19.29
CA PHE A 247 12.62 8.02 -18.40
C PHE A 247 13.93 7.34 -18.85
N GLY A 248 14.28 7.45 -20.13
CA GLY A 248 15.50 6.88 -20.69
C GLY A 248 16.69 7.85 -20.71
N SER A 249 16.53 9.06 -20.18
CA SER A 249 17.61 10.04 -20.13
C SER A 249 18.57 9.76 -18.98
N ASP A 250 19.87 9.93 -19.22
CA ASP A 250 20.89 9.97 -18.16
C ASP A 250 20.75 11.22 -17.26
N ARG A 251 19.90 12.16 -17.66
CA ARG A 251 19.60 13.39 -16.90
C ARG A 251 18.57 13.11 -15.83
N LYS A 252 18.99 13.27 -14.58
CA LYS A 252 18.19 12.98 -13.39
C LYS A 252 16.91 13.84 -13.31
N GLU A 253 16.93 15.10 -13.74
CA GLU A 253 15.75 15.96 -13.72
C GLU A 253 14.69 15.53 -14.75
N GLN A 254 15.10 14.97 -15.89
CA GLN A 254 14.17 14.43 -16.88
C GLN A 254 13.56 13.10 -16.46
N LEU A 255 14.38 12.27 -15.81
CA LEU A 255 13.94 11.05 -15.17
C LEU A 255 12.92 11.37 -14.07
N GLN A 256 13.20 12.35 -13.22
CA GLN A 256 12.27 12.87 -12.23
C GLN A 256 10.98 13.34 -12.89
N ALA A 257 11.04 14.22 -13.89
CA ALA A 257 9.86 14.75 -14.58
C ALA A 257 8.97 13.63 -15.14
N SER A 258 9.58 12.56 -15.66
CA SER A 258 8.85 11.39 -16.13
C SER A 258 8.14 10.62 -15.01
N LEU A 259 8.76 10.47 -13.85
CA LEU A 259 8.15 9.82 -12.70
C LEU A 259 7.01 10.65 -12.10
N GLU A 260 7.22 11.96 -11.92
CA GLU A 260 6.23 12.89 -11.36
C GLU A 260 4.97 12.99 -12.23
N LEU A 261 5.15 13.12 -13.54
CA LEU A 261 4.06 13.19 -14.51
C LEU A 261 3.09 12.00 -14.37
N ASN A 262 3.64 10.82 -14.14
CA ASN A 262 2.90 9.56 -14.22
C ASN A 262 2.38 9.08 -12.86
N PHE A 263 2.97 9.53 -11.74
CA PHE A 263 2.65 9.01 -10.41
C PHE A 263 1.17 9.16 -10.02
N GLY A 264 0.61 10.37 -10.16
CA GLY A 264 -0.76 10.66 -9.73
C GLY A 264 -1.79 9.84 -10.51
N MET A 265 -1.62 9.72 -11.83
CA MET A 265 -2.45 8.89 -12.69
C MET A 265 -2.33 7.40 -12.33
N ALA A 266 -1.10 6.89 -12.17
CA ALA A 266 -0.86 5.51 -11.80
C ALA A 266 -1.47 5.15 -10.43
N ALA A 267 -1.46 6.11 -9.49
CA ALA A 267 -2.09 5.95 -8.19
C ALA A 267 -3.61 5.83 -8.28
N TRP A 268 -4.28 6.70 -9.07
CA TRP A 268 -5.72 6.61 -9.27
C TRP A 268 -6.15 5.29 -9.89
N LEU A 269 -5.45 4.84 -10.94
CA LEU A 269 -5.72 3.53 -11.55
C LEU A 269 -5.53 2.39 -10.55
N SER A 270 -4.46 2.43 -9.76
CA SER A 270 -4.17 1.40 -8.76
C SER A 270 -5.22 1.36 -7.64
N ILE A 271 -5.69 2.51 -7.16
CA ILE A 271 -6.78 2.59 -6.19
C ILE A 271 -8.04 1.97 -6.77
N PHE A 272 -8.41 2.33 -8.00
CA PHE A 272 -9.59 1.77 -8.66
C PHE A 272 -9.52 0.24 -8.79
N LEU A 273 -8.39 -0.29 -9.28
CA LEU A 273 -8.18 -1.73 -9.42
C LEU A 273 -8.29 -2.47 -8.08
N HIS A 274 -7.72 -1.90 -7.01
CA HIS A 274 -7.71 -2.56 -5.70
C HIS A 274 -9.07 -2.47 -5.00
N THR A 275 -9.78 -1.34 -5.11
CA THR A 275 -11.15 -1.20 -4.59
C THR A 275 -12.11 -2.16 -5.28
N ILE A 276 -12.05 -2.30 -6.60
CA ILE A 276 -12.91 -3.28 -7.29
C ILE A 276 -12.47 -4.72 -6.99
N GLY A 277 -11.17 -4.99 -7.08
CA GLY A 277 -10.63 -6.35 -6.92
C GLY A 277 -10.95 -6.97 -5.56
N VAL A 278 -10.89 -6.19 -4.48
CA VAL A 278 -11.22 -6.71 -3.15
C VAL A 278 -12.71 -7.02 -2.99
N GLU A 279 -13.61 -6.20 -3.57
CA GLU A 279 -15.05 -6.49 -3.53
C GLU A 279 -15.39 -7.72 -4.36
N ILE A 280 -14.79 -7.88 -5.54
CA ILE A 280 -14.94 -9.12 -6.33
C ILE A 280 -14.49 -10.33 -5.49
N TYR A 281 -13.33 -10.26 -4.84
CA TYR A 281 -12.83 -11.35 -4.00
C TYR A 281 -13.77 -11.69 -2.83
N LEU A 282 -14.30 -10.66 -2.15
CA LEU A 282 -15.23 -10.86 -1.04
C LEU A 282 -16.54 -11.53 -1.52
N ASN A 283 -17.09 -11.06 -2.65
CA ASN A 283 -18.31 -11.62 -3.25
C ASN A 283 -18.11 -13.04 -3.81
N LEU A 284 -16.88 -13.41 -4.20
CA LEU A 284 -16.53 -14.77 -4.61
C LEU A 284 -16.23 -15.72 -3.43
N THR A 285 -16.29 -15.23 -2.18
CA THR A 285 -16.06 -16.06 -0.97
C THR A 285 -17.23 -16.11 0.01
N PRO A 286 -18.50 -16.27 -0.44
CA PRO A 286 -19.68 -16.17 0.42
C PRO A 286 -19.71 -17.27 1.49
N ALA A 287 -19.32 -18.50 1.13
CA ALA A 287 -19.27 -19.62 2.07
C ALA A 287 -18.30 -19.38 3.25
N GLU A 288 -17.20 -18.65 3.03
CA GLU A 288 -16.29 -18.29 4.12
C GLU A 288 -16.87 -17.17 5.00
N GLY A 289 -17.60 -16.22 4.41
CA GLY A 289 -18.34 -15.21 5.14
C GLY A 289 -19.38 -15.83 6.07
N GLU A 290 -20.21 -16.71 5.54
CA GLU A 290 -21.27 -17.42 6.30
C GLU A 290 -20.67 -18.30 7.40
N ARG A 291 -19.62 -19.08 7.08
CA ARG A 291 -18.91 -19.89 8.09
C ARG A 291 -18.39 -19.03 9.24
N LEU A 292 -17.81 -17.86 8.96
CA LEU A 292 -17.32 -16.96 9.99
C LEU A 292 -18.45 -16.30 10.76
N ARG A 293 -19.60 -16.02 10.12
CA ARG A 293 -20.78 -15.46 10.78
C ARG A 293 -21.37 -16.42 11.81
N ARG A 294 -21.40 -17.74 11.53
CA ARG A 294 -21.74 -18.77 12.52
C ARG A 294 -20.80 -18.77 13.73
N VAL A 295 -19.49 -18.58 13.49
CA VAL A 295 -18.51 -18.45 14.57
C VAL A 295 -18.73 -17.16 15.38
N SER A 296 -19.06 -16.05 14.71
CA SER A 296 -19.42 -14.79 15.36
C SER A 296 -20.64 -14.98 16.26
N TYR A 297 -21.71 -15.62 15.76
CA TYR A 297 -22.92 -15.93 16.52
C TYR A 297 -22.60 -16.70 17.81
N ALA A 298 -21.91 -17.84 17.71
CA ALA A 298 -21.57 -18.66 18.88
C ALA A 298 -20.79 -17.86 19.93
N LYS A 299 -19.78 -17.09 19.51
CA LYS A 299 -18.96 -16.27 20.41
C LYS A 299 -19.73 -15.12 21.05
N GLN A 300 -20.65 -14.52 20.32
CA GLN A 300 -21.47 -13.42 20.82
C GLN A 300 -22.51 -13.91 21.82
N LEU A 301 -23.06 -15.09 21.58
CA LEU A 301 -23.96 -15.77 22.52
C LEU A 301 -23.22 -16.13 23.82
N GLU A 302 -22.02 -16.74 23.71
CA GLU A 302 -21.15 -17.01 24.87
C GLU A 302 -20.80 -15.74 25.66
N ALA A 303 -20.64 -14.61 24.96
CA ALA A 303 -20.35 -13.31 25.57
C ALA A 303 -21.60 -12.56 26.08
N GLY A 304 -22.81 -13.14 25.98
CA GLY A 304 -24.06 -12.53 26.44
C GLY A 304 -24.46 -11.28 25.66
N MET A 305 -24.07 -11.15 24.39
CA MET A 305 -24.41 -9.98 23.57
C MET A 305 -25.89 -10.02 23.16
N ARG A 306 -26.54 -8.84 23.13
CA ARG A 306 -27.99 -8.71 22.86
C ARG A 306 -28.45 -9.27 21.51
N ASN A 307 -27.63 -9.09 20.46
CA ASN A 307 -27.96 -9.50 19.09
C ASN A 307 -26.85 -10.40 18.51
N PRO A 308 -26.74 -11.68 18.90
CA PRO A 308 -25.74 -12.60 18.36
C PRO A 308 -25.92 -12.80 16.84
N GLY A 309 -24.82 -12.91 16.11
CA GLY A 309 -24.80 -12.97 14.65
C GLY A 309 -24.84 -11.59 13.97
N SER A 310 -25.23 -10.53 14.70
CA SER A 310 -25.43 -9.17 14.14
C SER A 310 -24.98 -8.06 15.10
N ALA A 311 -24.04 -8.38 16.01
CA ALA A 311 -23.54 -7.42 16.98
C ALA A 311 -22.58 -6.37 16.36
N GLY A 312 -22.06 -6.58 15.16
CA GLY A 312 -21.17 -5.65 14.46
C GLY A 312 -21.86 -4.75 13.44
N LEU A 313 -21.11 -4.43 12.38
CA LEU A 313 -21.55 -3.65 11.21
C LEU A 313 -22.10 -4.59 10.13
N THR A 314 -23.21 -5.24 10.43
CA THR A 314 -23.89 -6.14 9.49
C THR A 314 -25.05 -5.42 8.80
N VAL A 315 -25.34 -5.84 7.57
CA VAL A 315 -26.37 -5.21 6.72
C VAL A 315 -27.80 -5.40 7.26
N ASP A 316 -28.07 -6.48 7.97
CA ASP A 316 -29.35 -6.75 8.63
C ASP A 316 -29.56 -5.94 9.91
N ARG A 317 -28.51 -5.26 10.39
CA ARG A 317 -28.61 -4.35 11.54
C ARG A 317 -28.62 -2.88 11.15
N TRP A 318 -27.84 -2.52 10.13
CA TRP A 318 -27.64 -1.13 9.73
C TRP A 318 -28.25 -0.78 8.37
N GLY A 319 -28.68 -1.77 7.61
CA GLY A 319 -29.34 -1.63 6.30
C GLY A 319 -30.72 -2.27 6.30
N ASP A 320 -31.17 -2.69 5.12
CA ASP A 320 -32.52 -3.18 4.81
C ASP A 320 -32.56 -4.68 4.52
N ALA A 321 -31.51 -5.42 4.88
CA ALA A 321 -31.49 -6.88 4.73
C ALA A 321 -32.34 -7.57 5.80
N ASP A 322 -32.92 -8.71 5.45
CA ASP A 322 -33.61 -9.58 6.41
C ASP A 322 -32.68 -9.96 7.57
N GLU A 323 -33.28 -10.11 8.76
CA GLU A 323 -32.54 -10.53 9.96
C GLU A 323 -31.81 -11.85 9.68
N TRP A 324 -30.52 -11.90 10.01
CA TRP A 324 -29.76 -13.12 9.79
C TRP A 324 -30.18 -14.20 10.78
N ILE A 325 -30.67 -15.30 10.24
CA ILE A 325 -31.07 -16.48 11.00
C ILE A 325 -29.95 -17.51 10.89
N VAL A 326 -29.62 -18.15 12.02
CA VAL A 326 -28.68 -19.28 12.03
C VAL A 326 -29.24 -20.38 11.13
N PRO A 327 -28.58 -20.76 10.02
CA PRO A 327 -29.09 -21.83 9.18
C PRO A 327 -29.16 -23.12 9.99
N ALA A 328 -30.25 -23.88 9.84
CA ALA A 328 -30.39 -25.19 10.46
C ALA A 328 -29.16 -26.04 10.12
N GLU A 329 -28.64 -26.80 11.10
CA GLU A 329 -27.62 -27.80 10.79
C GLU A 329 -28.26 -28.82 9.85
N ASP A 330 -27.71 -28.95 8.64
CA ASP A 330 -28.00 -30.08 7.76
C ASP A 330 -27.53 -31.33 8.54
N THR A 331 -28.49 -32.02 9.18
CA THR A 331 -28.28 -33.24 9.96
C THR A 331 -27.71 -34.37 9.11
#